data_AF-A6HNS4-F1
#
_entry.id   AF-A6HNS4-F1
#
_cell.length_a   1.000
_cell.length_b   1.000
_cell.length_c   1.000
_cell.angle_alpha   90.00
_cell.angle_beta   90.00
_cell.angle_gamma   90.00
#
_symmetry.space_group_name_H-M   'P 1'
#
loop_
_entity.id
_entity.type
_entity.pdbx_description
1 polymer ?
#
loop_
_entity_poly.entity_id
_entity_poly.type
_entity_poly.pdbx_seq_one_letter_code
_entity_poly.pdbx_strand_id
1 'polypeptide(L)'
;MPSATSHSGSGSKSSGPPPPSGSSGSEAAAGAAAPASQHPATGTGAVQTEAMKQILGVIDKKLRNLEKKKGKLDDYQERMNKGERLNQDQLDAVSKYQEVTNNLEFAKELQRSFMALSQDIQKTIKKTARREQLMREEAEQKRLKTVLELQYVLDKLGDDDVRTDLKQGLSGVPILSEEELSLLDEFYKLVDPERDMSLRLNEQYEHASIHLWDLLEGKEKPVCGTTYKALKEIVERVFQSNYFDSTHNHQNGLCEEEEAASAPIVEDQVAEAEPEPTEEYTEQSEVESTEYVNRQFMAETQFSSGEKEQVDEWAVETVEVVNSLQQCKVQQ
;
A
#
# COMPACT_ATOMS: atom_id res chain seq x y z
N MET A 1 -27.80 3.11 59.91
CA MET A 1 -29.03 3.94 60.00
C MET A 1 -28.75 5.08 60.98
N PRO A 2 -29.08 6.35 60.64
CA PRO A 2 -28.53 7.54 61.29
C PRO A 2 -29.48 8.17 62.32
N SER A 3 -28.97 9.06 63.18
CA SER A 3 -29.66 10.21 63.82
C SER A 3 -28.61 11.09 64.53
N ALA A 4 -28.35 12.31 64.04
CA ALA A 4 -28.77 13.61 64.61
C ALA A 4 -28.20 13.88 66.02
N THR A 5 -27.50 14.99 66.32
CA THR A 5 -28.02 16.37 66.32
C THR A 5 -26.85 17.37 66.58
N SER A 6 -27.02 18.59 66.07
CA SER A 6 -26.20 19.80 66.20
C SER A 6 -26.11 20.39 67.61
N HIS A 7 -25.09 21.24 67.89
CA HIS A 7 -25.18 22.50 68.66
C HIS A 7 -23.93 23.40 68.49
N SER A 8 -24.16 24.70 68.69
CA SER A 8 -23.45 25.90 68.21
C SER A 8 -22.18 26.35 68.98
N GLY A 9 -21.38 27.26 68.39
CA GLY A 9 -20.41 28.08 69.13
C GLY A 9 -19.57 29.03 68.26
N SER A 10 -19.66 30.34 68.51
CA SER A 10 -19.06 31.48 67.81
C SER A 10 -17.59 31.75 68.21
N GLY A 11 -16.75 32.34 67.33
CA GLY A 11 -15.47 32.93 67.74
C GLY A 11 -14.46 33.39 66.65
N SER A 12 -14.69 34.57 66.08
CA SER A 12 -13.75 35.62 65.61
C SER A 12 -12.20 35.42 65.52
N LYS A 13 -11.67 35.82 64.33
CA LYS A 13 -10.53 36.76 64.02
C LYS A 13 -9.10 36.27 63.67
N SER A 14 -8.53 37.06 62.74
CA SER A 14 -7.13 37.28 62.28
C SER A 14 -6.61 36.34 61.17
N SER A 15 -6.44 36.74 59.90
CA SER A 15 -5.59 37.79 59.27
C SER A 15 -4.10 37.42 59.23
N GLY A 16 -3.65 36.83 58.11
CA GLY A 16 -2.24 36.66 57.74
C GLY A 16 -2.06 36.84 56.22
N PRO A 17 -1.04 37.58 55.76
CA PRO A 17 -0.87 37.95 54.34
C PRO A 17 -0.12 36.86 53.53
N PRO A 18 -0.30 36.78 52.20
CA PRO A 18 0.53 35.94 51.34
C PRO A 18 1.75 36.72 50.80
N PRO A 19 2.94 36.08 50.69
CA PRO A 19 4.02 36.57 49.84
C PRO A 19 4.12 35.80 48.49
N PRO A 20 4.91 36.30 47.53
CA PRO A 20 4.46 36.48 46.14
C PRO A 20 5.16 35.61 45.08
N SER A 21 4.66 35.75 43.86
CA SER A 21 5.13 35.22 42.57
C SER A 21 6.52 35.72 42.13
N GLY A 22 7.24 34.86 41.38
CA GLY A 22 8.37 35.18 40.49
C GLY A 22 8.91 33.87 39.89
N SER A 23 8.69 33.56 38.60
CA SER A 23 9.30 34.07 37.37
C SER A 23 10.66 33.44 37.02
N SER A 24 10.83 33.11 35.73
CA SER A 24 12.03 32.62 35.00
C SER A 24 12.18 31.09 34.97
N GLY A 25 12.43 30.41 33.85
CA GLY A 25 12.71 30.77 32.46
C GLY A 25 12.88 29.46 31.67
N SER A 26 12.47 29.46 30.40
CA SER A 26 13.34 29.20 29.23
C SER A 26 13.63 27.73 28.86
N GLU A 27 13.26 27.43 27.61
CA GLU A 27 13.95 26.61 26.62
C GLU A 27 13.66 25.11 26.40
N ALA A 28 13.58 24.84 25.09
CA ALA A 28 14.00 23.65 24.36
C ALA A 28 13.03 22.46 24.26
N ALA A 29 12.24 22.51 23.18
CA ALA A 29 12.30 21.55 22.08
C ALA A 29 12.91 20.17 22.39
N ALA A 30 12.07 19.15 22.38
CA ALA A 30 12.42 17.85 21.86
C ALA A 30 11.19 17.29 21.15
N GLY A 31 11.23 17.32 19.82
CA GLY A 31 10.27 16.62 18.97
C GLY A 31 10.29 15.14 19.32
N ALA A 32 9.22 14.65 19.94
CA ALA A 32 8.92 13.24 19.95
C ALA A 32 8.32 12.93 18.58
N ALA A 33 9.19 12.62 17.62
CA ALA A 33 8.81 11.92 16.41
C ALA A 33 8.01 10.68 16.84
N ALA A 34 6.72 10.67 16.53
CA ALA A 34 5.92 9.46 16.58
C ALA A 34 6.65 8.42 15.72
N PRO A 35 6.90 7.20 16.21
CA PRO A 35 7.39 6.16 15.33
C PRO A 35 6.30 5.95 14.28
N ALA A 36 6.64 6.27 13.03
CA ALA A 36 5.88 5.82 11.89
C ALA A 36 5.56 4.34 12.11
N SER A 37 4.28 4.00 12.07
CA SER A 37 3.79 2.63 12.08
C SER A 37 4.42 1.90 10.89
N GLN A 38 5.61 1.35 11.10
CA GLN A 38 6.16 0.30 10.27
C GLN A 38 5.24 -0.90 10.49
N HIS A 39 4.30 -1.07 9.57
CA HIS A 39 3.51 -2.29 9.47
C HIS A 39 4.47 -3.48 9.46
N PRO A 40 4.32 -4.48 10.34
CA PRO A 40 5.22 -5.63 10.43
C PRO A 40 4.93 -6.71 9.36
N ALA A 41 4.29 -6.35 8.25
CA ALA A 41 3.86 -7.33 7.25
C ALA A 41 5.03 -8.03 6.53
N THR A 42 6.21 -7.39 6.47
CA THR A 42 7.44 -7.99 5.94
C THR A 42 8.16 -8.92 6.92
N GLY A 43 7.88 -8.82 8.23
CA GLY A 43 8.55 -9.63 9.25
C GLY A 43 8.12 -11.10 9.22
N THR A 44 6.83 -11.35 8.97
CA THR A 44 6.27 -12.72 9.01
C THR A 44 6.74 -13.58 7.84
N GLY A 45 6.89 -13.01 6.64
CA GLY A 45 7.41 -13.72 5.47
C GLY A 45 8.89 -14.08 5.60
N ALA A 46 9.70 -13.18 6.17
CA ALA A 46 11.11 -13.42 6.42
C ALA A 46 11.32 -14.55 7.46
N VAL A 47 10.56 -14.52 8.56
CA VAL A 47 10.59 -15.55 9.60
C VAL A 47 10.16 -16.92 9.05
N GLN A 48 9.11 -16.97 8.22
CA GLN A 48 8.65 -18.21 7.59
C GLN A 48 9.69 -18.79 6.62
N THR A 49 10.34 -17.94 5.83
CA THR A 49 11.39 -18.37 4.89
C THR A 49 12.59 -18.92 5.64
N GLU A 50 13.01 -18.28 6.73
CA GLU A 50 14.13 -18.72 7.54
C GLU A 50 13.86 -20.05 8.26
N ALA A 51 12.67 -20.20 8.84
CA ALA A 51 12.25 -21.47 9.44
C ALA A 51 12.27 -22.62 8.40
N MET A 52 11.84 -22.35 7.17
CA MET A 52 11.85 -23.33 6.08
C MET A 52 13.28 -23.75 5.70
N LYS A 53 14.22 -22.81 5.65
CA LYS A 53 15.65 -23.12 5.42
C LYS A 53 16.21 -24.02 6.51
N GLN A 54 15.90 -23.75 7.77
CA GLN A 54 16.36 -24.57 8.90
C GLN A 54 15.81 -26.00 8.80
N ILE A 55 14.52 -26.16 8.48
CA ILE A 55 13.90 -27.48 8.28
C ILE A 55 14.59 -28.25 7.15
N LEU A 56 14.79 -27.62 5.99
CA LEU A 56 15.49 -28.23 4.86
C LEU A 56 16.92 -28.64 5.23
N GLY A 57 17.65 -27.79 5.95
CA GLY A 57 19.01 -28.12 6.41
C GLY A 57 19.07 -29.33 7.35
N VAL A 58 18.07 -29.53 8.20
CA VAL A 58 17.95 -30.72 9.06
C VAL A 58 17.67 -31.97 8.21
N ILE A 59 16.78 -31.87 7.22
CA ILE A 59 16.45 -32.97 6.30
C ILE A 59 17.68 -33.38 5.48
N ASP A 60 18.41 -32.41 4.91
CA ASP A 60 19.63 -32.67 4.15
C ASP A 60 20.69 -33.41 4.97
N LYS A 61 20.85 -33.01 6.24
CA LYS A 61 21.76 -33.70 7.16
C LYS A 61 21.30 -35.14 7.42
N LYS A 62 20.00 -35.37 7.59
CA LYS A 62 19.44 -36.72 7.79
C LYS A 62 19.63 -37.58 6.54
N LEU A 63 19.42 -37.02 5.36
CA LEU A 63 19.56 -37.68 4.07
C LEU A 63 21.01 -38.11 3.83
N ARG A 64 21.97 -37.19 3.97
CA ARG A 64 23.41 -37.52 3.91
C ARG A 64 23.81 -38.61 4.90
N ASN A 65 23.26 -38.58 6.11
CA ASN A 65 23.53 -39.61 7.12
C ASN A 65 22.97 -40.99 6.73
N LEU A 66 21.78 -41.04 6.12
CA LEU A 66 21.16 -42.27 5.64
C LEU A 66 21.87 -42.81 4.40
N GLU A 67 22.31 -41.95 3.48
CA GLU A 67 23.12 -42.35 2.31
C GLU A 67 24.45 -42.98 2.73
N LYS A 68 25.16 -42.35 3.68
CA LYS A 68 26.39 -42.92 4.26
C LYS A 68 26.15 -44.27 4.94
N LYS A 69 25.01 -44.43 5.63
CA LYS A 69 24.66 -45.72 6.27
C LYS A 69 24.34 -46.77 5.22
N LYS A 70 23.52 -46.43 4.22
CA LYS A 70 23.15 -47.34 3.13
C LYS A 70 24.40 -47.82 2.39
N GLY A 71 25.32 -46.93 2.01
CA GLY A 71 26.56 -47.31 1.35
C GLY A 71 27.41 -48.31 2.15
N LYS A 72 27.54 -48.12 3.46
CA LYS A 72 28.22 -49.10 4.32
C LYS A 72 27.52 -50.46 4.37
N LEU A 73 26.20 -50.47 4.32
CA LEU A 73 25.45 -51.72 4.30
C LEU A 73 25.50 -52.39 2.92
N ASP A 74 25.51 -51.61 1.83
CA ASP A 74 25.77 -52.09 0.47
C ASP A 74 27.14 -52.83 0.44
N ASP A 75 28.19 -52.22 1.01
CA ASP A 75 29.53 -52.83 1.11
C ASP A 75 29.51 -54.16 1.89
N TYR A 76 28.81 -54.21 3.04
CA TYR A 76 28.70 -55.45 3.83
C TYR A 76 27.94 -56.53 3.09
N GLN A 77 26.85 -56.17 2.41
CA GLN A 77 26.04 -57.10 1.64
C GLN A 77 26.82 -57.64 0.44
N GLU A 78 27.63 -56.80 -0.23
CA GLU A 78 28.52 -57.24 -1.30
C GLU A 78 29.59 -58.23 -0.80
N ARG A 79 30.25 -57.95 0.33
CA ARG A 79 31.23 -58.86 0.93
C ARG A 79 30.60 -60.20 1.35
N MET A 80 29.41 -60.16 1.95
CA MET A 80 28.65 -61.36 2.30
C MET A 80 28.33 -62.19 1.06
N ASN A 81 27.90 -61.55 -0.03
CA ASN A 81 27.60 -62.22 -1.30
C ASN A 81 28.86 -62.82 -1.96
N LYS A 82 30.04 -62.25 -1.72
CA LYS A 82 31.36 -62.80 -2.14
C LYS A 82 31.83 -63.96 -1.24
N GLY A 83 31.07 -64.30 -0.20
CA GLY A 83 31.41 -65.39 0.74
C GLY A 83 32.39 -64.98 1.85
N GLU A 84 32.64 -63.69 2.05
CA GLU A 84 33.43 -63.22 3.18
C GLU A 84 32.68 -63.37 4.51
N ARG A 85 33.40 -63.74 5.58
CA ARG A 85 32.80 -63.91 6.90
C ARG A 85 32.65 -62.55 7.59
N LEU A 86 31.42 -62.09 7.74
CA LEU A 86 31.07 -60.90 8.52
C LEU A 86 31.07 -61.20 10.03
N ASN A 87 31.34 -60.19 10.86
CA ASN A 87 31.14 -60.30 12.31
C ASN A 87 29.64 -60.12 12.68
N GLN A 88 29.29 -60.39 13.94
CA GLN A 88 27.88 -60.32 14.39
C GLN A 88 27.27 -58.92 14.19
N ASP A 89 27.99 -57.86 14.56
CA ASP A 89 27.51 -56.47 14.40
C ASP A 89 27.25 -56.11 12.93
N GLN A 90 28.05 -56.63 12.01
CA GLN A 90 27.87 -56.44 10.56
C GLN A 90 26.64 -57.19 10.05
N LEU A 91 26.43 -58.44 10.49
CA LEU A 91 25.24 -59.22 10.14
C LEU A 91 23.97 -58.55 10.68
N ASP A 92 24.00 -58.08 11.94
CA ASP A 92 22.90 -57.36 12.56
C ASP A 92 22.62 -56.03 11.85
N ALA A 93 23.65 -55.32 11.40
CA ALA A 93 23.50 -54.10 10.62
C ALA A 93 22.88 -54.38 9.24
N VAL A 94 23.33 -55.43 8.53
CA VAL A 94 22.75 -55.87 7.25
C VAL A 94 21.28 -56.26 7.41
N SER A 95 20.88 -56.86 8.55
CA SER A 95 19.47 -57.18 8.81
C SER A 95 18.53 -55.95 8.80
N LYS A 96 19.07 -54.75 9.04
CA LYS A 96 18.34 -53.47 9.03
C LYS A 96 18.40 -52.73 7.70
N TYR A 97 18.96 -53.33 6.64
CA TYR A 97 19.14 -52.70 5.33
C TYR A 97 17.84 -52.13 4.75
N GLN A 98 16.76 -52.91 4.80
CA GLN A 98 15.46 -52.48 4.27
C GLN A 98 14.91 -51.28 5.03
N GLU A 99 15.07 -51.23 6.36
CA GLU A 99 14.63 -50.10 7.17
C GLU A 99 15.40 -48.81 6.82
N VAL A 100 16.72 -48.92 6.62
CA VAL A 100 17.55 -47.78 6.19
C VAL A 100 17.16 -47.30 4.80
N THR A 101 16.85 -48.23 3.89
CA THR A 101 16.40 -47.91 2.52
C THR A 101 15.05 -47.20 2.53
N ASN A 102 14.05 -47.74 3.22
CA ASN A 102 12.73 -47.12 3.35
C ASN A 102 12.81 -45.72 3.99
N ASN A 103 13.62 -45.57 5.05
CA ASN A 103 13.83 -44.27 5.70
C ASN A 103 14.51 -43.25 4.77
N LEU A 104 15.42 -43.70 3.90
CA LEU A 104 16.07 -42.83 2.92
C LEU A 104 15.09 -42.35 1.86
N GLU A 105 14.23 -43.25 1.36
CA GLU A 105 13.17 -42.90 0.40
C GLU A 105 12.17 -41.92 1.01
N PHE A 106 11.72 -42.18 2.24
CA PHE A 106 10.86 -41.26 2.99
C PHE A 106 11.51 -39.89 3.18
N ALA A 107 12.79 -39.84 3.58
CA ALA A 107 13.51 -38.58 3.73
C ALA A 107 13.62 -37.81 2.40
N LYS A 108 13.83 -38.51 1.27
CA LYS A 108 13.86 -37.91 -0.07
C LYS A 108 12.50 -37.33 -0.48
N GLU A 109 11.41 -38.06 -0.20
CA GLU A 109 10.06 -37.57 -0.45
C GLU A 109 9.71 -36.36 0.42
N LEU A 110 10.06 -36.42 1.71
CA LEU A 110 9.87 -35.32 2.64
C LEU A 110 10.63 -34.06 2.20
N GLN A 111 11.89 -34.22 1.78
CA GLN A 111 12.70 -33.12 1.22
C GLN A 111 12.02 -32.47 0.02
N ARG A 112 11.55 -33.25 -0.96
CA ARG A 112 10.85 -32.73 -2.14
C ARG A 112 9.58 -31.96 -1.76
N SER A 113 8.79 -32.48 -0.83
CA SER A 113 7.57 -31.82 -0.36
C SER A 113 7.86 -30.48 0.31
N PHE A 114 8.88 -30.40 1.17
CA PHE A 114 9.28 -29.13 1.79
C PHE A 114 9.91 -28.15 0.80
N MET A 115 10.64 -28.61 -0.21
CA MET A 115 11.14 -27.75 -1.28
C MET A 115 10.00 -27.13 -2.08
N ALA A 116 9.00 -27.93 -2.48
CA ALA A 116 7.81 -27.43 -3.18
C ALA A 116 7.04 -26.40 -2.32
N LEU A 117 6.81 -26.73 -1.05
CA LEU A 117 6.17 -25.82 -0.11
C LEU A 117 6.96 -24.52 0.08
N SER A 118 8.29 -24.60 0.19
CA SER A 118 9.17 -23.43 0.28
C SER A 118 8.99 -22.49 -0.92
N GLN A 119 8.96 -23.04 -2.13
CA GLN A 119 8.74 -22.27 -3.36
C GLN A 119 7.35 -21.62 -3.38
N ASP A 120 6.31 -22.34 -2.98
CA ASP A 120 4.94 -21.81 -2.95
C ASP A 120 4.77 -20.70 -1.91
N ILE A 121 5.41 -20.83 -0.74
CA ILE A 121 5.47 -19.76 0.27
C ILE A 121 6.17 -18.52 -0.31
N GLN A 122 7.34 -18.69 -0.96
CA GLN A 122 8.06 -17.58 -1.58
C GLN A 122 7.23 -16.89 -2.68
N LYS A 123 6.56 -17.65 -3.55
CA LYS A 123 5.65 -17.11 -4.56
C LYS A 123 4.51 -16.32 -3.92
N THR A 124 3.93 -16.84 -2.84
CA THR A 124 2.85 -16.18 -2.10
C THR A 124 3.31 -14.89 -1.45
N ILE A 125 4.49 -14.88 -0.80
CA ILE A 125 5.08 -13.68 -0.21
C ILE A 125 5.29 -12.61 -1.29
N LYS A 126 5.93 -12.97 -2.41
CA LYS A 126 6.17 -12.03 -3.53
C LYS A 126 4.86 -11.50 -4.12
N LYS A 127 3.86 -12.37 -4.32
CA LYS A 127 2.55 -12.00 -4.87
C LYS A 127 1.80 -11.04 -3.94
N THR A 128 1.79 -11.33 -2.64
CA THR A 128 1.14 -10.47 -1.64
C THR A 128 1.85 -9.11 -1.54
N ALA A 129 3.19 -9.10 -1.48
CA ALA A 129 3.96 -7.85 -1.44
C ALA A 129 3.72 -6.98 -2.69
N ARG A 130 3.70 -7.58 -3.89
CA ARG A 130 3.38 -6.87 -5.13
C ARG A 130 1.96 -6.31 -5.13
N ARG A 131 0.98 -7.10 -4.65
CA ARG A 131 -0.41 -6.64 -4.56
C ARG A 131 -0.56 -5.47 -3.59
N GLU A 132 0.07 -5.56 -2.42
CA GLU A 132 0.05 -4.49 -1.42
C GLU A 132 0.70 -3.20 -1.96
N GLN A 133 1.82 -3.34 -2.68
CA GLN A 133 2.47 -2.20 -3.32
C GLN A 133 1.56 -1.51 -4.33
N LEU A 134 0.95 -2.27 -5.25
CA LEU A 134 0.01 -1.72 -6.23
C LEU A 134 -1.20 -1.05 -5.56
N MET A 135 -1.75 -1.64 -4.50
CA MET A 135 -2.85 -1.03 -3.73
C MET A 135 -2.43 0.28 -3.05
N ARG A 136 -1.19 0.37 -2.54
CA ARG A 136 -0.64 1.61 -1.96
C ARG A 136 -0.46 2.69 -3.01
N GLU A 137 0.11 2.35 -4.16
CA GLU A 137 0.29 3.26 -5.29
C GLU A 137 -1.07 3.76 -5.82
N GLU A 138 -2.07 2.89 -5.96
CA GLU A 138 -3.42 3.28 -6.37
C GLU A 138 -4.06 4.23 -5.34
N ALA A 139 -3.88 3.98 -4.05
CA ALA A 139 -4.38 4.86 -2.99
C ALA A 139 -3.68 6.23 -2.99
N GLU A 140 -2.38 6.29 -3.25
CA GLU A 140 -1.63 7.54 -3.39
C GLU A 140 -2.06 8.33 -4.63
N GLN A 141 -2.25 7.66 -5.77
CA GLN A 141 -2.80 8.29 -6.98
C GLN A 141 -4.20 8.86 -6.73
N LYS A 142 -5.07 8.12 -6.04
CA LYS A 142 -6.40 8.60 -5.65
C LYS A 142 -6.32 9.81 -4.73
N ARG A 143 -5.43 9.82 -3.73
CA ARG A 143 -5.21 10.99 -2.87
C ARG A 143 -4.75 12.22 -3.68
N LEU A 144 -3.77 12.06 -4.57
CA LEU A 144 -3.30 13.14 -5.43
C LEU A 144 -4.42 13.68 -6.32
N LYS A 145 -5.22 12.78 -6.93
CA LYS A 145 -6.42 13.18 -7.68
C LYS A 145 -7.36 14.02 -6.81
N THR A 146 -7.67 13.59 -5.59
CA THR A 146 -8.56 14.33 -4.69
C THR A 146 -7.97 15.69 -4.27
N VAL A 147 -6.65 15.82 -4.12
CA VAL A 147 -6.02 17.13 -3.90
C VAL A 147 -6.26 18.06 -5.07
N LEU A 148 -6.09 17.58 -6.31
CA LEU A 148 -6.31 18.38 -7.52
C LEU A 148 -7.78 18.80 -7.67
N GLU A 149 -8.72 17.89 -7.39
CA GLU A 149 -10.16 18.18 -7.38
C GLU A 149 -10.49 19.25 -6.33
N LEU A 150 -9.93 19.13 -5.12
CA LEU A 150 -10.11 20.11 -4.06
C LEU A 150 -9.54 21.48 -4.45
N GLN A 151 -8.32 21.52 -5.00
CA GLN A 151 -7.71 22.78 -5.46
C GLN A 151 -8.58 23.47 -6.50
N TYR A 152 -9.10 22.71 -7.47
CA TYR A 152 -10.03 23.25 -8.46
C TYR A 152 -11.30 23.82 -7.83
N VAL A 153 -11.91 23.10 -6.88
CA VAL A 153 -13.11 23.58 -6.18
C VAL A 153 -12.82 24.85 -5.40
N LEU A 154 -11.74 24.89 -4.62
CA LEU A 154 -11.40 26.06 -3.81
C LEU A 154 -11.09 27.30 -4.68
N ASP A 155 -10.42 27.12 -5.81
CA ASP A 155 -10.21 28.19 -6.81
C ASP A 155 -11.56 28.72 -7.35
N LYS A 156 -12.47 27.82 -7.71
CA LYS A 156 -13.81 28.18 -8.19
C LYS A 156 -14.70 28.85 -7.15
N LEU A 157 -14.45 28.64 -5.85
CA LEU A 157 -15.15 29.35 -4.79
C LEU A 157 -14.76 30.83 -4.68
N GLY A 158 -13.78 31.29 -5.46
CA GLY A 158 -13.50 32.71 -5.66
C GLY A 158 -14.51 33.43 -6.57
N ASP A 159 -15.38 32.69 -7.28
CA ASP A 159 -16.41 33.23 -8.16
C ASP A 159 -17.75 33.41 -7.40
N ASP A 160 -18.27 34.64 -7.38
CA ASP A 160 -19.52 34.99 -6.70
C ASP A 160 -20.75 34.26 -7.28
N ASP A 161 -20.76 33.96 -8.58
CA ASP A 161 -21.85 33.22 -9.23
C ASP A 161 -21.85 31.76 -8.75
N VAL A 162 -20.67 31.13 -8.72
CA VAL A 162 -20.49 29.77 -8.18
C VAL A 162 -20.91 29.70 -6.71
N ARG A 163 -20.51 30.67 -5.89
CA ARG A 163 -20.91 30.73 -4.48
C ARG A 163 -22.42 30.89 -4.32
N THR A 164 -23.04 31.70 -5.18
CA THR A 164 -24.48 31.92 -5.17
C THR A 164 -25.23 30.64 -5.54
N ASP A 165 -24.78 29.95 -6.59
CA ASP A 165 -25.34 28.68 -7.02
C ASP A 165 -25.21 27.60 -5.96
N LEU A 166 -24.06 27.47 -5.29
CA LEU A 166 -23.89 26.48 -4.22
C LEU A 166 -24.78 26.75 -3.00
N LYS A 167 -25.10 28.02 -2.74
CA LYS A 167 -26.05 28.42 -1.68
C LYS A 167 -27.51 28.16 -2.06
N GLN A 168 -27.87 28.30 -3.33
CA GLN A 168 -29.24 28.02 -3.79
C GLN A 168 -29.45 26.52 -4.04
N GLY A 169 -28.42 25.88 -4.55
CA GLY A 169 -28.31 24.47 -4.90
C GLY A 169 -29.14 24.05 -6.11
N LEU A 170 -28.88 22.84 -6.61
CA LEU A 170 -29.63 22.25 -7.71
C LEU A 170 -31.04 21.89 -7.22
N SER A 171 -32.07 22.44 -7.87
CA SER A 171 -33.49 22.26 -7.48
C SER A 171 -33.89 22.91 -6.14
N GLY A 172 -33.13 23.91 -5.67
CA GLY A 172 -33.48 24.74 -4.51
C GLY A 172 -33.12 24.13 -3.14
N VAL A 173 -32.35 23.04 -3.11
CA VAL A 173 -31.76 22.51 -1.87
C VAL A 173 -30.31 22.97 -1.78
N PRO A 174 -29.97 23.90 -0.86
CA PRO A 174 -28.61 24.42 -0.70
C PRO A 174 -27.58 23.30 -0.56
N ILE A 175 -26.47 23.41 -1.31
CA ILE A 175 -25.33 22.51 -1.18
C ILE A 175 -24.47 22.95 0.01
N LEU A 176 -24.25 24.26 0.15
CA LEU A 176 -23.45 24.87 1.21
C LEU A 176 -24.20 26.01 1.92
N SER A 177 -23.97 26.17 3.21
CA SER A 177 -24.37 27.38 3.95
C SER A 177 -23.32 28.50 3.82
N GLU A 178 -23.67 29.74 4.18
CA GLU A 178 -22.74 30.88 4.20
C GLU A 178 -21.60 30.65 5.22
N GLU A 179 -21.92 30.01 6.36
CA GLU A 179 -20.93 29.64 7.36
C GLU A 179 -19.97 28.57 6.80
N GLU A 180 -20.48 27.57 6.08
CA GLU A 180 -19.64 26.53 5.46
C GLU A 180 -18.73 27.11 4.37
N LEU A 181 -19.22 28.06 3.56
CA LEU A 181 -18.39 28.78 2.60
C LEU A 181 -17.28 29.56 3.30
N SER A 182 -17.59 30.25 4.41
CA SER A 182 -16.58 30.96 5.20
C SER A 182 -15.51 30.03 5.78
N LEU A 183 -15.90 28.80 6.18
CA LEU A 183 -14.94 27.78 6.63
C LEU A 183 -14.00 27.34 5.51
N LEU A 184 -14.51 27.19 4.28
CA LEU A 184 -13.71 26.86 3.11
C LEU A 184 -12.77 28.00 2.71
N ASP A 185 -13.20 29.27 2.83
CA ASP A 185 -12.36 30.43 2.57
C ASP A 185 -11.16 30.50 3.54
N GLU A 186 -11.42 30.28 4.84
CA GLU A 186 -10.36 30.23 5.83
C GLU A 186 -9.41 29.04 5.61
N PHE A 187 -9.94 27.89 5.17
CA PHE A 187 -9.12 26.74 4.83
C PHE A 187 -8.29 26.97 3.56
N TYR A 188 -8.83 27.63 2.54
CA TYR A 188 -8.14 27.95 1.30
C TYR A 188 -6.85 28.74 1.55
N LYS A 189 -6.89 29.75 2.45
CA LYS A 189 -5.71 30.51 2.89
C LYS A 189 -4.59 29.66 3.50
N LEU A 190 -4.92 28.49 4.06
CA LEU A 190 -3.94 27.59 4.67
C LEU A 190 -3.29 26.65 3.65
N VAL A 191 -4.04 26.23 2.61
CA VAL A 191 -3.57 25.27 1.60
C VAL A 191 -3.04 25.93 0.34
N ASP A 192 -3.40 27.19 0.10
CA ASP A 192 -2.86 28.06 -0.94
C ASP A 192 -2.42 29.41 -0.35
N PRO A 193 -1.37 29.42 0.50
CA PRO A 193 -0.94 30.63 1.18
C PRO A 193 -0.27 31.61 0.20
N GLU A 194 -0.54 32.91 0.37
CA GLU A 194 0.17 33.97 -0.33
C GLU A 194 1.69 33.85 -0.11
N ARG A 195 2.49 34.10 -1.15
CA ARG A 195 3.94 33.91 -1.11
C ARG A 195 4.61 34.76 -0.03
N ASP A 196 5.17 34.11 0.99
CA ASP A 196 5.92 34.78 2.07
C ASP A 196 7.42 34.82 1.76
N MET A 197 7.91 35.98 1.31
CA MET A 197 9.32 36.17 0.94
C MET A 197 10.31 35.97 2.10
N SER A 198 9.85 35.85 3.34
CA SER A 198 10.69 35.51 4.50
C SER A 198 10.99 34.00 4.62
N LEU A 199 10.18 33.15 3.99
CA LEU A 199 10.32 31.69 4.01
C LEU A 199 10.88 31.16 2.68
N ARG A 200 11.55 30.00 2.73
CA ARG A 200 11.82 29.24 1.52
C ARG A 200 10.54 28.62 0.99
N LEU A 201 10.48 28.42 -0.34
CA LEU A 201 9.31 27.85 -1.00
C LEU A 201 8.94 26.47 -0.42
N ASN A 202 9.92 25.60 -0.19
CA ASN A 202 9.69 24.27 0.36
C ASN A 202 9.16 24.29 1.81
N GLU A 203 9.57 25.26 2.62
CA GLU A 203 9.10 25.43 3.99
C GLU A 203 7.67 25.92 4.05
N GLN A 204 7.30 26.84 3.16
CA GLN A 204 5.93 27.37 3.12
C GLN A 204 4.92 26.28 2.76
N TYR A 205 5.21 25.46 1.75
CA TYR A 205 4.31 24.39 1.31
C TYR A 205 4.36 23.13 2.18
N GLU A 206 5.33 23.00 3.11
CA GLU A 206 5.31 21.95 4.13
C GLU A 206 4.03 22.05 4.98
N HIS A 207 3.69 23.24 5.47
CA HIS A 207 2.48 23.46 6.26
C HIS A 207 1.19 23.23 5.46
N ALA A 208 1.12 23.75 4.23
CA ALA A 208 -0.01 23.52 3.33
C ALA A 208 -0.21 22.01 3.06
N SER A 209 0.88 21.27 2.86
CA SER A 209 0.83 19.81 2.64
C SER A 209 0.26 19.06 3.84
N ILE A 210 0.58 19.49 5.07
CA ILE A 210 0.05 18.89 6.30
C ILE A 210 -1.46 19.18 6.43
N HIS A 211 -1.91 20.38 6.08
CA HIS A 211 -3.34 20.72 6.09
C HIS A 211 -4.14 19.87 5.09
N LEU A 212 -3.63 19.71 3.86
CA LEU A 212 -4.22 18.82 2.86
C LEU A 212 -4.26 17.37 3.35
N TRP A 213 -3.15 16.87 3.93
CA TRP A 213 -3.09 15.53 4.49
C TRP A 213 -4.10 15.32 5.63
N ASP A 214 -4.12 16.23 6.60
CA ASP A 214 -5.04 16.16 7.75
C ASP A 214 -6.52 16.22 7.31
N LEU A 215 -6.82 17.00 6.26
CA LEU A 215 -8.14 17.03 5.61
C LEU A 215 -8.49 15.68 4.99
N LEU A 216 -7.64 15.12 4.12
CA LEU A 216 -7.92 13.85 3.44
C LEU A 216 -8.09 12.68 4.41
N GLU A 217 -7.32 12.67 5.50
CA GLU A 217 -7.45 11.69 6.58
C GLU A 217 -8.68 11.94 7.46
N GLY A 218 -9.35 13.09 7.34
CA GLY A 218 -10.54 13.45 8.11
C GLY A 218 -10.25 13.49 9.61
N LYS A 219 -9.11 14.06 10.01
CA LYS A 219 -8.66 14.03 11.40
C LYS A 219 -9.61 14.83 12.32
N GLU A 220 -9.81 14.33 13.52
CA GLU A 220 -10.56 15.01 14.58
C GLU A 220 -9.67 16.06 15.31
N LYS A 221 -9.01 16.91 14.52
CA LYS A 221 -8.11 17.98 14.97
C LYS A 221 -8.72 19.34 14.62
N PRO A 222 -8.66 20.34 15.51
CA PRO A 222 -9.25 21.64 15.26
C PRO A 222 -8.51 22.41 14.15
N VAL A 223 -9.25 23.10 13.29
CA VAL A 223 -8.76 23.94 12.18
C VAL A 223 -9.87 24.91 11.75
N CYS A 224 -9.54 26.17 11.44
CA CYS A 224 -10.50 27.18 10.97
C CYS A 224 -11.78 27.31 11.82
N GLY A 225 -11.71 27.12 13.15
CA GLY A 225 -12.89 27.16 14.03
C GLY A 225 -13.81 25.92 13.96
N THR A 226 -13.39 24.89 13.21
CA THR A 226 -14.07 23.58 13.07
C THR A 226 -13.04 22.44 13.21
N THR A 227 -13.28 21.26 12.61
CA THR A 227 -12.33 20.15 12.52
C THR A 227 -12.08 19.72 11.08
N TYR A 228 -10.95 19.06 10.80
CA TYR A 228 -10.68 18.52 9.45
C TYR A 228 -11.74 17.51 9.01
N LYS A 229 -12.25 16.71 9.96
CA LYS A 229 -13.37 15.79 9.70
C LYS A 229 -14.59 16.52 9.16
N ALA A 230 -15.03 17.59 9.83
CA ALA A 230 -16.18 18.37 9.39
C ALA A 230 -15.92 19.09 8.04
N LEU A 231 -14.72 19.64 7.84
CA LEU A 231 -14.34 20.22 6.53
C LEU A 231 -14.37 19.17 5.42
N LYS A 232 -13.90 17.95 5.69
CA LYS A 232 -13.94 16.84 4.74
C LYS A 232 -15.38 16.49 4.37
N GLU A 233 -16.29 16.43 5.34
CA GLU A 233 -17.71 16.19 5.09
C GLU A 233 -18.34 17.28 4.21
N ILE A 234 -17.95 18.55 4.39
CA ILE A 234 -18.37 19.67 3.52
C ILE A 234 -17.84 19.46 2.09
N VAL A 235 -16.54 19.21 1.93
CA VAL A 235 -15.89 18.98 0.63
C VAL A 235 -16.51 17.78 -0.10
N GLU A 236 -16.74 16.68 0.60
CA GLU A 236 -17.37 15.49 0.04
C GLU A 236 -18.79 15.78 -0.45
N ARG A 237 -19.55 16.64 0.25
CA ARG A 237 -20.87 17.07 -0.20
C ARG A 237 -20.80 17.89 -1.49
N VAL A 238 -19.79 18.75 -1.61
CA VAL A 238 -19.55 19.52 -2.86
C VAL A 238 -19.22 18.55 -4.00
N PHE A 239 -18.31 17.61 -3.79
CA PHE A 239 -17.98 16.61 -4.82
C PHE A 239 -19.18 15.75 -5.24
N GLN A 240 -20.00 15.32 -4.28
CA GLN A 240 -21.18 14.48 -4.55
C GLN A 240 -22.36 15.25 -5.17
N SER A 241 -22.33 16.58 -5.14
CA SER A 241 -23.39 17.40 -5.76
C SER A 241 -23.39 17.34 -7.29
N ASN A 242 -22.27 16.92 -7.91
CA ASN A 242 -22.04 16.97 -9.36
C ASN A 242 -22.22 18.37 -9.98
N TYR A 243 -22.20 19.44 -9.16
CA TYR A 243 -22.32 20.83 -9.64
C TYR A 243 -21.20 21.17 -10.65
N PHE A 244 -19.98 20.73 -10.35
CA PHE A 244 -18.81 20.97 -11.19
C PHE A 244 -18.69 20.02 -12.40
N ASP A 245 -19.58 19.03 -12.55
CA ASP A 245 -19.65 18.15 -13.72
C ASP A 245 -20.51 18.74 -14.85
N SER A 246 -21.36 19.72 -14.52
CA SER A 246 -22.32 20.32 -15.44
C SER A 246 -21.70 21.47 -16.24
N THR A 247 -22.06 21.59 -17.51
CA THR A 247 -21.50 22.53 -18.49
C THR A 247 -21.69 24.02 -18.15
N HIS A 248 -22.47 24.37 -17.13
CA HIS A 248 -22.58 25.76 -16.64
C HIS A 248 -21.26 26.31 -16.09
N ASN A 249 -20.31 25.46 -15.68
CA ASN A 249 -19.03 25.88 -15.10
C ASN A 249 -17.91 26.21 -16.11
N HIS A 250 -18.19 26.22 -17.42
CA HIS A 250 -17.19 26.45 -18.48
C HIS A 250 -17.20 27.87 -19.07
N GLN A 251 -17.69 28.89 -18.38
CA GLN A 251 -17.38 30.28 -18.75
C GLN A 251 -16.07 30.73 -18.10
N ASN A 252 -14.97 30.13 -18.52
CA ASN A 252 -13.69 30.81 -18.43
C ASN A 252 -12.98 30.71 -19.79
N GLY A 253 -13.21 31.72 -20.63
CA GLY A 253 -12.53 31.92 -21.91
C GLY A 253 -13.44 31.87 -23.14
N LEU A 254 -14.13 32.98 -23.42
CA LEU A 254 -14.53 33.44 -24.76
C LEU A 254 -14.98 32.36 -25.78
N CYS A 255 -16.28 32.06 -25.76
CA CYS A 255 -17.06 31.89 -26.97
C CYS A 255 -18.48 32.40 -26.68
N GLU A 256 -18.77 33.62 -27.10
CA GLU A 256 -20.14 33.99 -27.42
C GLU A 256 -20.55 33.13 -28.62
N GLU A 257 -21.26 32.04 -28.38
CA GLU A 257 -22.10 31.47 -29.42
C GLU A 257 -23.53 31.88 -29.09
N GLU A 258 -23.92 32.97 -29.76
CA GLU A 258 -25.24 33.54 -29.78
C GLU A 258 -26.26 32.45 -30.13
N GLU A 259 -27.13 32.13 -29.17
CA GLU A 259 -28.30 31.30 -29.37
C GLU A 259 -29.29 32.04 -30.28
N ALA A 260 -29.16 31.85 -31.60
CA ALA A 260 -30.20 32.22 -32.54
C ALA A 260 -31.27 31.13 -32.56
N ALA A 261 -32.26 31.29 -31.69
CA ALA A 261 -33.53 30.62 -31.79
C ALA A 261 -34.19 30.89 -33.16
N SER A 262 -34.47 29.85 -33.93
CA SER A 262 -35.50 29.89 -34.97
C SER A 262 -36.30 28.59 -34.99
N ALA A 263 -37.53 28.70 -34.48
CA ALA A 263 -38.59 27.71 -34.58
C ALA A 263 -39.22 27.70 -36.01
N PRO A 264 -40.07 26.70 -36.35
CA PRO A 264 -40.11 26.04 -37.66
C PRO A 264 -41.17 26.60 -38.62
N ILE A 265 -40.97 26.41 -39.94
CA ILE A 265 -42.01 26.57 -40.98
C ILE A 265 -41.89 25.46 -42.06
N VAL A 266 -42.83 24.52 -41.99
CA VAL A 266 -43.59 23.70 -43.00
C VAL A 266 -43.40 24.17 -44.47
N GLU A 267 -43.32 23.41 -45.57
CA GLU A 267 -43.90 22.14 -46.06
C GLU A 267 -43.23 21.88 -47.44
N ASP A 268 -42.91 20.64 -47.83
CA ASP A 268 -43.43 20.05 -49.08
C ASP A 268 -43.15 18.54 -49.15
N GLN A 269 -44.12 17.81 -49.69
CA GLN A 269 -44.23 16.36 -49.72
C GLN A 269 -43.46 15.75 -50.91
N VAL A 270 -43.18 14.43 -50.85
CA VAL A 270 -43.62 13.43 -51.86
C VAL A 270 -42.99 12.04 -51.57
N ALA A 271 -43.90 11.08 -51.37
CA ALA A 271 -43.89 9.63 -51.70
C ALA A 271 -42.82 8.65 -51.17
N GLU A 272 -43.27 7.79 -50.25
CA GLU A 272 -43.46 6.33 -50.39
C GLU A 272 -42.37 5.49 -51.10
N ALA A 273 -41.67 4.64 -50.35
CA ALA A 273 -41.72 3.16 -50.47
C ALA A 273 -40.60 2.50 -49.64
N GLU A 274 -40.97 1.56 -48.77
CA GLU A 274 -40.09 0.52 -48.23
C GLU A 274 -40.07 -0.65 -49.23
N PRO A 275 -38.91 -1.25 -49.56
CA PRO A 275 -38.61 -2.55 -48.96
C PRO A 275 -37.11 -2.83 -48.71
N GLU A 276 -36.81 -3.54 -47.62
CA GLU A 276 -35.60 -4.38 -47.43
C GLU A 276 -35.62 -5.63 -48.36
N PRO A 277 -34.55 -6.47 -48.48
CA PRO A 277 -33.16 -6.42 -47.95
C PRO A 277 -32.08 -6.84 -48.99
N THR A 278 -30.84 -7.13 -48.51
CA THR A 278 -29.68 -7.80 -49.18
C THR A 278 -28.92 -6.94 -50.22
N GLU A 279 -27.59 -6.76 -50.19
CA GLU A 279 -26.50 -7.71 -50.00
C GLU A 279 -25.19 -7.09 -49.41
N GLU A 280 -24.39 -8.02 -48.92
CA GLU A 280 -22.95 -8.01 -48.61
C GLU A 280 -22.08 -7.30 -49.67
N TYR A 281 -21.34 -6.24 -49.27
CA TYR A 281 -20.03 -5.96 -49.85
C TYR A 281 -19.13 -5.22 -48.87
N THR A 282 -17.95 -5.78 -48.71
CA THR A 282 -16.81 -5.29 -47.96
C THR A 282 -16.07 -4.28 -48.83
N GLU A 283 -15.82 -3.05 -48.35
CA GLU A 283 -14.56 -2.37 -48.67
C GLU A 283 -14.20 -1.29 -47.65
N GLN A 284 -12.89 -1.23 -47.38
CA GLN A 284 -12.21 -0.48 -46.35
C GLN A 284 -12.03 0.99 -46.76
N SER A 285 -12.15 1.91 -45.80
CA SER A 285 -11.48 3.22 -45.89
C SER A 285 -11.16 3.76 -44.50
N GLU A 286 -9.90 3.57 -44.11
CA GLU A 286 -8.97 4.57 -43.58
C GLU A 286 -9.50 5.62 -42.57
N VAL A 287 -9.17 5.42 -41.29
CA VAL A 287 -8.85 6.54 -40.39
C VAL A 287 -7.60 6.17 -39.58
N GLU A 288 -6.57 6.96 -39.79
CA GLU A 288 -5.24 6.96 -39.19
C GLU A 288 -5.33 7.24 -37.68
N SER A 289 -5.11 6.23 -36.84
CA SER A 289 -4.89 6.43 -35.41
C SER A 289 -3.42 6.74 -35.16
N THR A 290 -3.10 8.03 -34.99
CA THR A 290 -1.78 8.49 -34.54
C THR A 290 -1.55 8.05 -33.09
N GLU A 291 -0.92 6.89 -32.93
CA GLU A 291 -0.45 6.39 -31.64
C GLU A 291 0.91 7.02 -31.31
N TYR A 292 0.91 8.02 -30.42
CA TYR A 292 2.15 8.57 -29.85
C TYR A 292 2.72 7.57 -28.83
N VAL A 293 3.52 6.62 -29.31
CA VAL A 293 4.34 5.76 -28.45
C VAL A 293 5.53 6.56 -27.94
N ASN A 294 5.59 6.77 -26.61
CA ASN A 294 6.74 7.35 -25.92
C ASN A 294 7.97 6.43 -26.06
N ARG A 295 8.76 6.68 -27.10
CA ARG A 295 9.95 5.90 -27.50
C ARG A 295 11.21 6.24 -26.68
N GLN A 296 11.06 6.55 -25.39
CA GLN A 296 12.21 6.95 -24.55
C GLN A 296 12.31 6.25 -23.19
N PHE A 297 11.60 5.14 -22.95
CA PHE A 297 11.77 4.37 -21.70
C PHE A 297 11.78 2.85 -21.88
N MET A 298 12.55 2.36 -22.83
CA MET A 298 12.95 0.94 -22.92
C MET A 298 14.43 0.86 -23.32
N ALA A 299 15.31 1.43 -22.48
CA ALA A 299 16.72 1.07 -22.50
C ALA A 299 16.90 -0.19 -21.63
N GLU A 300 16.89 -1.34 -22.30
CA GLU A 300 17.65 -2.55 -21.98
C GLU A 300 17.93 -2.84 -20.48
N THR A 301 17.02 -3.60 -19.85
CA THR A 301 17.46 -4.60 -18.87
C THR A 301 17.27 -5.97 -19.51
N GLN A 302 18.30 -6.43 -20.20
CA GLN A 302 18.47 -7.85 -20.51
C GLN A 302 18.65 -8.58 -19.17
N PHE A 303 17.57 -9.05 -18.57
CA PHE A 303 17.62 -10.22 -17.69
C PHE A 303 17.09 -11.40 -18.49
N SER A 304 18.04 -12.08 -19.15
CA SER A 304 17.86 -13.46 -19.56
C SER A 304 17.30 -14.26 -18.39
N SER A 305 16.28 -15.07 -18.65
CA SER A 305 15.70 -16.01 -17.69
C SER A 305 16.79 -16.84 -17.01
N GLY A 306 17.12 -16.47 -15.78
CA GLY A 306 18.08 -17.15 -14.90
C GLY A 306 17.43 -18.23 -14.05
N GLU A 307 16.40 -18.91 -14.56
CA GLU A 307 15.73 -20.01 -13.83
C GLU A 307 16.65 -21.24 -13.64
N LYS A 308 17.80 -21.27 -14.32
CA LYS A 308 18.86 -22.28 -14.13
C LYS A 308 19.96 -21.86 -13.16
N GLU A 309 20.21 -20.57 -12.97
CA GLU A 309 21.38 -20.10 -12.23
C GLU A 309 21.14 -20.15 -10.70
N GLN A 310 19.89 -19.96 -10.27
CA GLN A 310 19.55 -19.99 -8.84
C GLN A 310 19.41 -21.42 -8.28
N VAL A 311 19.30 -22.46 -9.12
CA VAL A 311 19.37 -23.85 -8.66
C VAL A 311 20.83 -24.27 -8.44
N ASP A 312 21.76 -23.74 -9.26
CA ASP A 312 23.20 -23.97 -9.10
C ASP A 312 23.78 -23.19 -7.92
N GLU A 313 23.31 -21.97 -7.64
CA GLU A 313 23.84 -21.14 -6.55
C GLU A 313 23.66 -21.79 -5.16
N TRP A 314 22.54 -22.50 -4.93
CA TRP A 314 22.29 -23.25 -3.69
C TRP A 314 23.07 -24.57 -3.62
N ALA A 315 23.42 -25.15 -4.77
CA ALA A 315 24.27 -26.34 -4.86
C ALA A 315 25.75 -25.99 -4.64
N VAL A 316 26.21 -24.83 -5.10
CA VAL A 316 27.60 -24.37 -4.95
C VAL A 316 27.87 -23.91 -3.52
N GLU A 317 26.96 -23.17 -2.88
CA GLU A 317 27.14 -22.69 -1.50
C GLU A 317 27.18 -23.86 -0.49
N THR A 318 26.44 -24.94 -0.76
CA THR A 318 26.53 -26.17 0.05
C THR A 318 27.83 -26.96 -0.17
N VAL A 319 28.49 -26.83 -1.33
CA VAL A 319 29.79 -27.47 -1.62
C VAL A 319 30.95 -26.66 -1.02
N GLU A 320 30.92 -25.33 -1.06
CA GLU A 320 31.97 -24.47 -0.47
C GLU A 320 32.00 -24.52 1.06
N VAL A 321 30.83 -24.60 1.70
CA VAL A 321 30.71 -24.80 3.16
C VAL A 321 31.26 -26.18 3.57
N VAL A 322 31.11 -27.20 2.73
CA VAL A 322 31.66 -28.54 2.98
C VAL A 322 33.19 -28.56 2.79
N ASN A 323 33.74 -27.84 1.82
CA ASN A 323 35.18 -27.80 1.57
C ASN A 323 35.95 -27.02 2.67
N SER A 324 35.36 -25.92 3.16
CA SER A 324 35.93 -25.14 4.28
C SER A 324 35.95 -25.92 5.60
N LEU A 325 34.94 -26.76 5.85
CA LEU A 325 34.89 -27.63 7.02
C LEU A 325 35.85 -28.83 6.93
N GLN A 326 36.25 -29.22 5.72
CA GLN A 326 37.22 -30.28 5.46
C GLN A 326 38.67 -29.80 5.64
N GLN A 327 38.98 -28.55 5.23
CA GLN A 327 40.33 -27.97 5.39
C GLN A 327 40.68 -27.66 6.85
N CYS A 328 39.71 -27.27 7.67
CA CYS A 328 39.93 -26.99 9.10
C CYS A 328 40.26 -28.26 9.93
N LYS A 329 40.06 -29.47 9.38
CA LYS A 329 40.39 -30.74 10.03
C LYS A 329 41.75 -31.33 9.65
N VAL A 330 42.49 -30.69 8.75
CA VAL A 330 43.82 -31.18 8.28
C VAL A 330 44.98 -30.41 8.93
N GLN A 331 44.72 -29.38 9.75
CA GLN A 331 45.73 -28.58 10.44
C GLN A 331 45.70 -28.67 11.99
N GLN A 332 45.20 -29.77 12.56
CA GLN A 332 45.41 -30.09 13.98
C GLN A 332 45.98 -31.47 14.18
#